data_AF-A0A2N2HIJ9-F1
#
_entry.id   AF-A0A2N2HIJ9-F1
#
_cell.length_a   1.000
_cell.length_b   1.000
_cell.length_c   1.000
_cell.angle_alpha   90.00
_cell.angle_beta   90.00
_cell.angle_gamma   90.00
#
_symmetry.space_group_name_H-M   'P 1'
#
loop_
_entity.id
_entity.type
_entity.pdbx_description
1 polymer ?
#
loop_
_entity_poly.entity_id
_entity_poly.type
_entity_poly.pdbx_seq_one_letter_code
_entity_poly.pdbx_strand_id
1 'polypeptide(L)'
;MQHLLKFPSGSRSAVFVAREKRFLVHVFVDGRPVTVHTNNSGSMLGLLRPGMEVFLSPAASPKRKLPYTLELVRPCGEWVGVNTSTPNRLLKRMWETATVPELSGYDRFLPEAVHGDSRLDARLSGPRGELWIEAKNVTMVEDRVACFPDAVTTRGQK
;
A
#
# COMPACT_ATOMS: atom_id res chain seq x y z
N MET A 1 15.97 14.59 -7.96
CA MET A 1 14.81 13.68 -8.13
C MET A 1 13.84 13.96 -6.99
N GLN A 2 12.60 14.39 -7.27
CA GLN A 2 11.62 14.65 -6.20
C GLN A 2 10.96 13.32 -5.79
N HIS A 3 11.14 12.91 -4.54
CA HIS A 3 10.45 11.72 -4.02
C HIS A 3 8.98 12.06 -3.73
N LEU A 4 8.05 11.27 -4.28
CA LEU A 4 6.61 11.47 -4.07
C LEU A 4 6.19 11.17 -2.62
N LEU A 5 6.74 10.07 -2.08
CA LEU A 5 6.55 9.64 -0.70
C LEU A 5 7.90 9.41 -0.04
N LYS A 6 7.92 9.67 1.27
CA LYS A 6 9.03 9.31 2.16
C LYS A 6 8.50 8.40 3.24
N PHE A 7 9.27 7.38 3.59
CA PHE A 7 8.98 6.58 4.76
C PHE A 7 9.22 7.41 6.03
N PRO A 8 8.44 7.20 7.10
CA PRO A 8 8.66 7.91 8.37
C PRO A 8 10.05 7.66 8.95
N SER A 9 10.56 8.60 9.75
CA SER A 9 11.77 8.36 10.55
C SER A 9 11.57 7.16 11.47
N GLY A 10 12.62 6.34 11.63
CA GLY A 10 12.54 5.07 12.36
C GLY A 10 12.06 3.88 11.54
N SER A 11 11.79 4.08 10.24
CA SER A 11 11.55 2.96 9.32
C SER A 11 12.82 2.13 9.12
N ARG A 12 12.68 0.82 8.98
CA ARG A 12 13.82 -0.10 9.03
C ARG A 12 13.59 -1.44 8.36
N SER A 13 14.68 -2.05 7.93
CA SER A 13 14.69 -3.44 7.45
C SER A 13 14.52 -4.43 8.60
N ALA A 14 13.91 -5.57 8.30
CA ALA A 14 13.72 -6.69 9.20
C ALA A 14 13.74 -8.00 8.40
N VAL A 15 13.81 -9.13 9.10
CA VAL A 15 13.77 -10.47 8.48
C VAL A 15 12.41 -11.10 8.70
N PHE A 16 11.72 -11.44 7.62
CA PHE A 16 10.41 -12.09 7.69
C PHE A 16 10.52 -13.52 8.23
N VAL A 17 9.62 -13.88 9.15
CA VAL A 17 9.52 -15.23 9.70
C VAL A 17 8.26 -15.90 9.18
N ALA A 18 7.10 -15.32 9.47
CA ALA A 18 5.81 -15.89 9.10
C ALA A 18 4.73 -14.81 9.09
N ARG A 19 3.65 -15.07 8.34
CA ARG A 19 2.41 -14.29 8.43
C ARG A 19 1.37 -15.15 9.13
N GLU A 20 0.83 -14.65 10.22
CA GLU A 20 -0.21 -15.33 10.99
C GLU A 20 -1.53 -14.60 10.78
N LYS A 21 -2.59 -15.34 10.41
CA LYS A 21 -3.90 -14.76 10.11
C LYS A 21 -3.76 -13.67 9.03
N ARG A 22 -4.72 -12.74 8.99
CA ARG A 22 -4.79 -11.70 7.94
C ARG A 22 -3.85 -10.52 8.16
N PHE A 23 -3.63 -10.11 9.41
CA PHE A 23 -3.07 -8.79 9.76
C PHE A 23 -1.81 -8.82 10.64
N LEU A 24 -1.30 -10.00 11.00
CA LEU A 24 -0.12 -10.16 11.85
C LEU A 24 1.03 -10.75 11.06
N VAL A 25 2.20 -10.13 11.19
CA VAL A 25 3.44 -10.59 10.56
C VAL A 25 4.51 -10.69 11.62
N HIS A 26 5.13 -11.86 11.72
CA HIS A 26 6.24 -12.13 12.63
C HIS A 26 7.55 -11.90 11.89
N VAL A 27 8.43 -11.11 12.50
CA VAL A 27 9.72 -10.72 11.94
C VAL A 27 10.81 -10.73 13.01
N PHE A 28 12.06 -10.73 12.59
CA PHE A 28 13.19 -10.34 13.42
C PHE A 28 13.63 -8.91 13.09
N VAL A 29 13.64 -8.04 14.10
CA VAL A 29 14.21 -6.68 14.04
C VAL A 29 15.44 -6.68 14.93
N ASP A 30 16.62 -6.40 14.36
CA ASP A 30 17.91 -6.47 15.08
C ASP A 30 18.10 -7.79 15.85
N GLY A 31 17.70 -8.91 15.24
CA GLY A 31 17.78 -10.24 15.86
C GLY A 31 16.75 -10.53 16.94
N ARG A 32 15.81 -9.62 17.24
CA ARG A 32 14.75 -9.82 18.24
C ARG A 32 13.40 -10.11 17.58
N PRO A 33 12.62 -11.07 18.08
CA PRO A 33 11.31 -11.37 17.54
C PRO A 33 10.34 -10.21 17.82
N VAL A 34 9.64 -9.76 16.77
CA VAL A 34 8.63 -8.70 16.85
C VAL A 34 7.44 -9.09 15.98
N THR A 35 6.22 -8.86 16.49
CA THR A 35 5.00 -8.95 15.67
C THR A 35 4.61 -7.56 15.17
N VAL A 36 4.36 -7.45 13.87
CA VAL A 36 4.03 -6.20 13.18
C VAL A 36 2.68 -6.32 12.47
N HIS A 37 2.11 -5.17 12.12
CA HIS A 37 0.84 -5.11 11.41
C HIS A 37 1.03 -5.14 9.90
N THR A 38 0.14 -5.81 9.17
CA THR A 38 -0.10 -5.54 7.74
C THR A 38 -1.55 -5.16 7.53
N ASN A 39 -1.82 -4.15 6.71
CA ASN A 39 -3.18 -3.81 6.24
C ASN A 39 -3.53 -4.51 4.91
N ASN A 40 -2.59 -5.27 4.34
CA ASN A 40 -2.87 -6.11 3.19
C ASN A 40 -3.73 -7.29 3.63
N SER A 41 -4.96 -7.34 3.16
CA SER A 41 -5.89 -8.45 3.45
C SER A 41 -5.88 -9.55 2.39
N GLY A 42 -5.15 -9.32 1.29
CA GLY A 42 -4.94 -10.26 0.19
C GLY A 42 -4.00 -11.39 0.57
N SER A 43 -3.86 -12.35 -0.36
CA SER A 43 -3.10 -13.58 -0.13
C SER A 43 -1.61 -13.30 0.07
N MET A 44 -1.09 -12.28 -0.64
CA MET A 44 0.35 -12.06 -0.80
C MET A 44 1.06 -13.32 -1.33
N LEU A 45 0.35 -14.11 -2.15
CA LEU A 45 0.83 -15.37 -2.71
C LEU A 45 2.10 -15.11 -3.52
N GLY A 46 3.11 -15.96 -3.32
CA GLY A 46 4.41 -15.83 -3.98
C GLY A 46 5.33 -14.75 -3.42
N LEU A 47 4.81 -13.79 -2.63
CA LEU A 47 5.59 -12.66 -2.10
C LEU A 47 6.30 -12.94 -0.78
N LEU A 48 5.86 -13.95 -0.03
CA LEU A 48 6.32 -14.21 1.33
C LEU A 48 7.07 -15.55 1.42
N ARG A 49 8.34 -15.49 1.82
CA ARG A 49 9.19 -16.65 2.10
C ARG A 49 10.00 -16.37 3.36
N PRO A 50 10.03 -17.27 4.35
CA PRO A 50 10.84 -17.10 5.56
C PRO A 50 12.29 -16.75 5.23
N GLY A 51 12.88 -15.85 6.02
CA GLY A 51 14.26 -15.37 5.85
C GLY A 51 14.43 -14.19 4.89
N MET A 52 13.39 -13.77 4.16
CA MET A 52 13.51 -12.61 3.27
C MET A 52 13.57 -11.28 4.02
N GLU A 53 14.17 -10.28 3.36
CA GLU A 53 14.14 -8.90 3.84
C GLU A 53 12.74 -8.30 3.66
N VAL A 54 12.30 -7.56 4.68
CA VAL A 54 11.09 -6.74 4.65
C VAL A 54 11.39 -5.36 5.19
N PHE A 55 10.57 -4.38 4.82
CA PHE A 55 10.71 -3.01 5.27
C PHE A 55 9.51 -2.59 6.11
N LEU A 56 9.79 -1.96 7.25
CA LEU A 56 8.82 -1.61 8.26
C LEU A 56 8.80 -0.10 8.48
N SER A 57 7.63 0.47 8.74
CA SER A 57 7.47 1.81 9.29
C SER A 57 6.99 1.75 10.74
N PRO A 58 7.36 2.72 11.61
CA PRO A 58 6.76 2.82 12.93
C PRO A 58 5.24 3.00 12.84
N ALA A 59 4.51 2.46 13.82
CA ALA A 59 3.08 2.69 13.90
C ALA A 59 2.78 4.19 13.99
N ALA A 60 1.79 4.65 13.22
CA ALA A 60 1.43 6.07 13.15
C ALA A 60 0.99 6.67 14.49
N SER A 61 0.53 5.84 15.44
CA SER A 61 0.16 6.26 16.79
C SER A 61 0.93 5.43 17.82
N PRO A 62 1.53 6.07 18.85
CA PRO A 62 2.18 5.38 19.97
C PRO A 62 1.24 4.47 20.77
N LYS A 63 -0.09 4.66 20.67
CA LYS A 63 -1.10 3.85 21.37
C LYS A 63 -1.35 2.49 20.72
N ARG A 64 -0.78 2.23 19.54
CA ARG A 64 -0.97 0.97 18.81
C ARG A 64 -0.24 -0.17 19.54
N LYS A 65 -0.93 -1.30 19.70
CA LYS A 65 -0.36 -2.52 20.31
C LYS A 65 0.84 -3.07 19.51
N LEU A 66 0.78 -2.97 18.19
CA LEU A 66 1.85 -3.43 17.29
C LEU A 66 2.72 -2.23 16.92
N PRO A 67 4.05 -2.29 17.16
CA PRO A 67 4.94 -1.13 17.06
C PRO A 67 5.27 -0.71 15.63
N TYR A 68 5.05 -1.59 14.65
CA TYR A 68 5.39 -1.35 13.25
C TYR A 68 4.28 -1.78 12.29
N THR A 69 4.33 -1.23 11.08
CA THR A 69 3.55 -1.62 9.91
C THR A 69 4.48 -2.17 8.84
N LEU A 70 4.11 -3.27 8.20
CA LEU A 70 4.79 -3.83 7.04
C LEU A 70 4.50 -2.94 5.81
N GLU A 71 5.56 -2.35 5.27
CA GLU A 71 5.48 -1.48 4.09
C GLU A 71 5.82 -2.23 2.81
N LEU A 72 6.97 -2.90 2.81
CA LEU A 72 7.53 -3.58 1.65
C LEU A 72 7.99 -5.00 2.01
N VAL A 73 8.00 -5.87 1.01
CA VAL A 73 8.63 -7.21 1.06
C VAL A 73 9.63 -7.33 -0.09
N ARG A 74 10.65 -8.17 0.06
CA ARG A 74 11.73 -8.29 -0.94
C ARG A 74 11.87 -9.67 -1.58
N PRO A 75 10.84 -10.19 -2.28
CA PRO A 75 10.97 -11.44 -3.01
C PRO A 75 11.99 -11.29 -4.15
N CYS A 76 12.85 -12.30 -4.32
CA CYS A 76 13.81 -12.35 -5.44
C CYS A 76 14.72 -11.11 -5.58
N GLY A 77 14.97 -10.37 -4.49
CA GLY A 77 15.85 -9.21 -4.47
C GLY A 77 15.18 -7.86 -4.83
N GLU A 78 13.89 -7.87 -5.20
CA GLU A 78 13.15 -6.68 -5.61
C GLU A 78 12.14 -6.23 -4.55
N TRP A 79 12.00 -4.92 -4.36
CA TRP A 79 11.05 -4.37 -3.38
C TRP A 79 9.63 -4.31 -3.93
N VAL A 80 8.70 -4.95 -3.23
CA VAL A 80 7.27 -4.95 -3.54
C VAL A 80 6.50 -4.25 -2.43
N GLY A 81 5.75 -3.21 -2.79
CA GLY A 81 4.93 -2.43 -1.85
C GLY A 81 3.63 -3.13 -1.50
N VAL A 82 3.51 -3.58 -0.26
CA VAL A 82 2.38 -4.38 0.22
C VAL A 82 1.42 -3.61 1.11
N ASN A 83 1.81 -2.42 1.59
CA ASN A 83 0.90 -1.52 2.31
C ASN A 83 -0.15 -0.94 1.35
N THR A 84 -1.39 -1.41 1.49
CA THR A 84 -2.53 -1.09 0.62
C THR A 84 -3.03 0.35 0.75
N SER A 85 -2.57 1.11 1.74
CA SER A 85 -2.84 2.55 1.86
C SER A 85 -1.85 3.41 1.08
N THR A 86 -0.79 2.83 0.51
CA THR A 86 0.23 3.55 -0.25
C THR A 86 -0.30 4.13 -1.58
N PRO A 87 -1.11 3.40 -2.37
CA PRO A 87 -1.67 3.95 -3.62
C PRO A 87 -2.44 5.25 -3.41
N ASN A 88 -3.30 5.35 -2.39
CA ASN A 88 -4.09 6.57 -2.13
C ASN A 88 -3.18 7.75 -1.76
N ARG A 89 -2.13 7.50 -0.98
CA ARG A 89 -1.12 8.51 -0.67
C ARG A 89 -0.34 8.94 -1.92
N LEU A 90 0.04 7.99 -2.78
CA LEU A 90 0.71 8.28 -4.05
C LEU A 90 -0.19 9.14 -4.95
N LEU A 91 -1.44 8.75 -5.11
CA LEU A 91 -2.42 9.47 -5.92
C LEU A 91 -2.56 10.92 -5.48
N LYS A 92 -2.71 11.16 -4.18
CA LYS A 92 -2.78 12.51 -3.62
C LYS A 92 -1.52 13.31 -3.96
N ARG A 93 -0.33 12.73 -3.77
CA ARG A 93 0.95 13.40 -4.02
C ARG A 93 1.16 13.69 -5.50
N MET A 94 0.84 12.74 -6.38
CA MET A 94 0.92 12.91 -7.83
C MET A 94 0.02 14.05 -8.33
N TRP A 95 -1.17 14.20 -7.74
CA TRP A 95 -2.04 15.34 -8.00
C TRP A 95 -1.41 16.66 -7.48
N GLU A 96 -0.93 16.69 -6.23
CA GLU A 96 -0.29 17.89 -5.65
C GLU A 96 0.96 18.35 -6.40
N THR A 97 1.72 17.42 -6.96
CA THR A 97 2.99 17.69 -7.66
C THR A 97 2.85 17.73 -9.17
N ALA A 98 1.62 17.62 -9.71
CA ALA A 98 1.34 17.59 -11.15
C ALA A 98 2.22 16.58 -11.92
N THR A 99 2.53 15.43 -11.30
CA THR A 99 3.42 14.42 -11.90
C THR A 99 2.72 13.59 -12.99
N VAL A 100 1.40 13.50 -12.91
CA VAL A 100 0.57 12.75 -13.87
C VAL A 100 -0.23 13.77 -14.69
N PRO A 101 0.10 13.97 -15.98
CA PRO A 101 -0.54 15.00 -16.81
C PRO A 101 -2.07 14.89 -16.85
N GLU A 102 -2.62 13.67 -16.80
CA GLU A 102 -4.05 13.37 -16.83
C GLU A 102 -4.82 13.99 -15.66
N LEU A 103 -4.13 14.21 -14.52
CA LEU A 103 -4.70 14.83 -13.32
C LEU A 103 -4.69 16.37 -13.38
N SER A 104 -4.14 16.97 -14.45
CA SER A 104 -4.12 18.42 -14.63
C SER A 104 -5.51 18.97 -14.98
N GLY A 105 -5.81 20.19 -14.50
CA GLY A 105 -7.10 20.84 -14.70
C GLY A 105 -8.20 20.42 -13.70
N TYR A 106 -7.79 19.78 -12.60
CA TYR A 106 -8.62 19.49 -11.42
C TYR A 106 -8.01 20.17 -10.19
N ASP A 107 -8.71 21.15 -9.62
CA ASP A 107 -8.17 22.03 -8.57
C ASP A 107 -8.55 21.59 -7.15
N ARG A 108 -9.47 20.61 -7.04
CA ARG A 108 -9.94 20.05 -5.78
C ARG A 108 -9.77 18.54 -5.76
N PHE A 109 -9.34 18.03 -4.61
CA PHE A 109 -9.16 16.60 -4.35
C PHE A 109 -9.92 16.21 -3.08
N LEU A 110 -10.91 15.33 -3.22
CA LEU A 110 -11.65 14.73 -2.12
C LEU A 110 -11.23 13.26 -1.98
N PRO A 111 -10.50 12.86 -0.92
CA PRO A 111 -10.21 11.44 -0.67
C PRO A 111 -11.47 10.71 -0.21
N GLU A 112 -11.48 9.38 -0.37
CA GLU A 112 -12.50 8.51 0.26
C GLU A 112 -13.93 8.95 -0.10
N ALA A 113 -14.14 9.29 -1.37
CA ALA A 113 -15.36 9.92 -1.86
C ALA A 113 -16.52 8.91 -1.99
N VAL A 114 -17.67 9.24 -1.41
CA VAL A 114 -18.88 8.41 -1.47
C VAL A 114 -19.55 8.52 -2.84
N HIS A 115 -19.90 7.38 -3.44
CA HIS A 115 -20.63 7.29 -4.70
C HIS A 115 -21.70 6.19 -4.60
N GLY A 116 -22.96 6.59 -4.45
CA GLY A 116 -24.05 5.65 -4.13
C GLY A 116 -23.78 4.90 -2.83
N ASP A 117 -23.84 3.58 -2.86
CA ASP A 117 -23.56 2.68 -1.73
C ASP A 117 -22.06 2.32 -1.59
N SER A 118 -21.22 2.83 -2.49
CA SER A 118 -19.78 2.56 -2.54
C SER A 118 -18.96 3.79 -2.13
N ARG A 119 -17.67 3.56 -1.91
CA ARG A 119 -16.68 4.61 -1.66
C ARG A 119 -15.48 4.35 -2.54
N LEU A 120 -15.08 5.37 -3.29
CA LEU A 120 -13.91 5.35 -4.16
C LEU A 120 -12.76 6.11 -3.51
N ASP A 121 -11.53 5.79 -3.91
CA ASP A 121 -10.32 6.34 -3.30
C ASP A 121 -10.19 7.87 -3.44
N ALA A 122 -10.65 8.44 -4.55
CA ALA A 122 -10.70 9.89 -4.72
C ALA A 122 -11.77 10.37 -5.71
N ARG A 123 -12.23 11.62 -5.49
CA ARG A 123 -12.90 12.44 -6.48
C ARG A 123 -12.13 13.75 -6.68
N LEU A 124 -11.74 14.01 -7.91
CA LEU A 124 -11.14 15.26 -8.35
C LEU A 124 -12.20 16.13 -9.02
N SER A 125 -12.13 17.46 -8.82
CA SER A 125 -13.02 18.41 -9.51
C SER A 125 -12.31 19.69 -9.91
N GLY A 126 -12.70 20.25 -11.06
CA GLY A 126 -12.15 21.49 -11.60
C GLY A 126 -12.78 21.87 -12.94
N PRO A 127 -12.15 22.76 -13.73
CA PRO A 127 -12.65 23.21 -15.02
C PRO A 127 -12.96 22.07 -16.03
N ARG A 128 -12.32 20.91 -15.88
CA ARG A 128 -12.56 19.71 -16.71
C ARG A 128 -13.75 18.86 -16.26
N GLY A 129 -14.47 19.28 -15.22
CA GLY A 129 -15.57 18.53 -14.62
C GLY A 129 -15.11 17.69 -13.42
N GLU A 130 -15.68 16.49 -13.29
CA GLU A 130 -15.34 15.54 -12.23
C GLU A 130 -14.56 14.35 -12.76
N LEU A 131 -13.62 13.85 -11.96
CA LEU A 131 -12.89 12.61 -12.20
C LEU A 131 -12.94 11.74 -10.95
N TRP A 132 -13.50 10.55 -11.08
CA TRP A 132 -13.59 9.56 -10.01
C TRP A 132 -12.47 8.53 -10.18
N ILE A 133 -11.76 8.24 -9.10
CA ILE A 133 -10.54 7.42 -9.15
C ILE A 133 -10.62 6.34 -8.09
N GLU A 134 -10.30 5.12 -8.52
CA GLU A 134 -10.09 3.95 -7.67
C GLU A 134 -8.69 3.40 -7.98
N ALA A 135 -7.84 3.35 -6.97
CA ALA A 135 -6.49 2.83 -7.04
C ALA A 135 -6.47 1.35 -6.62
N LYS A 136 -5.85 0.50 -7.44
CA LYS A 136 -5.65 -0.91 -7.09
C LYS A 136 -4.18 -1.16 -6.75
N ASN A 137 -3.94 -1.84 -5.62
CA ASN A 137 -2.60 -2.33 -5.28
C ASN A 137 -2.38 -3.67 -5.99
N VAL A 138 -1.46 -3.69 -6.94
CA VAL A 138 -1.19 -4.86 -7.80
C VAL A 138 0.19 -5.43 -7.44
N THR A 139 0.21 -6.66 -6.93
CA THR A 139 1.45 -7.30 -6.47
C THR A 139 1.64 -8.72 -7.00
N MET A 140 0.62 -9.29 -7.66
CA MET A 140 0.73 -10.58 -8.34
C MET A 140 1.37 -10.38 -9.72
N VAL A 141 2.31 -11.25 -10.07
CA VAL A 141 2.98 -11.25 -11.38
C VAL A 141 2.95 -12.66 -11.95
N GLU A 142 2.45 -12.80 -13.17
CA GLU A 142 2.46 -14.03 -13.95
C GLU A 142 3.08 -13.72 -15.32
N ASP A 143 4.07 -14.51 -15.76
CA ASP A 143 4.75 -14.33 -17.05
C ASP A 143 5.21 -12.89 -17.36
N ARG A 144 5.72 -12.19 -16.33
CA ARG A 144 6.15 -10.77 -16.35
C ARG A 144 5.02 -9.77 -16.57
N VAL A 145 3.77 -10.18 -16.37
CA VAL A 145 2.57 -9.33 -16.39
C VAL A 145 2.04 -9.15 -14.97
N ALA A 146 1.74 -7.91 -14.59
CA ALA A 146 1.11 -7.62 -13.31
C ALA A 146 -0.40 -7.93 -13.38
N CYS A 147 -0.89 -8.75 -12.46
CA CYS A 147 -2.26 -9.27 -12.48
C CYS A 147 -3.07 -8.78 -11.28
N PHE A 148 -4.34 -8.44 -11.49
CA PHE A 148 -5.29 -8.08 -10.44
C PHE A 148 -6.70 -8.63 -10.78
N PRO A 149 -7.45 -9.20 -9.81
CA PRO A 149 -7.10 -9.41 -8.40
C PRO A 149 -6.29 -10.70 -8.17
N ASP A 150 -5.62 -10.82 -7.01
CA ASP A 150 -4.86 -12.02 -6.58
C ASP A 150 -5.74 -13.08 -5.89
N ALA A 151 -7.03 -12.78 -5.69
CA ALA A 151 -8.07 -13.67 -5.18
C ALA A 151 -9.45 -13.14 -5.59
N VAL A 152 -10.48 -13.99 -5.57
CA VAL A 152 -11.86 -13.54 -5.82
C VAL A 152 -12.25 -12.41 -4.85
N THR A 153 -12.61 -11.25 -5.39
CA THR A 153 -13.05 -10.09 -4.61
C THR A 153 -14.45 -9.64 -5.01
N THR A 154 -15.44 -9.89 -4.16
CA THR A 154 -16.81 -9.37 -4.34
C THR A 154 -16.90 -7.86 -4.13
N ARG A 155 -15.98 -7.29 -3.34
CA ARG A 155 -15.89 -5.84 -3.11
C ARG A 155 -15.37 -5.09 -4.33
N GLY A 156 -14.46 -5.68 -5.11
CA GLY A 156 -13.92 -5.05 -6.32
C GLY A 156 -14.85 -5.10 -7.54
N GLN A 157 -15.96 -5.83 -7.46
CA GLN A 157 -16.99 -5.90 -8.51
C GLN A 157 -18.05 -4.80 -8.40
N LYS A 158 -18.09 -4.09 -7.27
CA LYS A 158 -18.99 -2.96 -6.97
C LYS A 158 -18.26 -1.64 -7.14
#